data_AF-A0A3B8QWW0-F1
#
_entry.id   AF-A0A3B8QWW0-F1
#
_cell.length_a   1.000
_cell.length_b   1.000
_cell.length_c   1.000
_cell.angle_alpha   90.00
_cell.angle_beta   90.00
_cell.angle_gamma   90.00
#
_symmetry.space_group_name_H-M   'P 1'
#
loop_
_entity.id
_entity.type
_entity.pdbx_description
1 polymer ?
#
loop_
_entity_poly.entity_id
_entity_poly.type
_entity_poly.pdbx_seq_one_letter_code
_entity_poly.pdbx_strand_id
1 'polypeptide(L)'
;MGKEIERKFLVRDSSYKDMAATHIEIRQGYLSRAREATVRVRTFGSRAYITVKGPSHGAVRSEWEYEIPAADALEMLHEVAVGSVLEKTRYIVDFRGYKWEIDEFHGSHLGLVTAEVELPSEDTEFDRPGFVGEEVTGDPRYYNSNLS
;
A
#
# COMPACT_ATOMS: atom_id res chain seq x y z
N MET A 1 -18.05 -10.28 -9.83
CA MET A 1 -17.13 -9.23 -9.35
C MET A 1 -15.74 -9.83 -9.39
N GLY A 2 -14.80 -9.21 -10.12
CA GLY A 2 -13.43 -9.72 -10.19
C GLY A 2 -12.79 -9.65 -8.81
N LYS A 3 -12.15 -10.73 -8.39
CA LYS A 3 -11.19 -10.67 -7.28
C LYS A 3 -9.91 -10.14 -7.89
N GLU A 4 -9.36 -9.07 -7.33
CA GLU A 4 -7.97 -8.68 -7.63
C GLU A 4 -7.06 -9.78 -7.07
N ILE A 5 -6.14 -10.29 -7.90
CA ILE A 5 -5.16 -11.28 -7.49
C ILE A 5 -3.81 -10.57 -7.39
N GLU A 6 -3.25 -10.56 -6.19
CA GLU A 6 -1.95 -9.94 -5.92
C GLU A 6 -1.01 -10.95 -5.28
N ARG A 7 0.29 -10.82 -5.57
CA ARG A 7 1.36 -11.54 -4.86
C ARG A 7 2.34 -10.55 -4.25
N LYS A 8 2.78 -10.85 -3.03
CA LYS A 8 3.65 -9.98 -2.24
C LYS A 8 4.96 -10.66 -1.90
N PHE A 9 6.05 -9.91 -1.97
CA PHE A 9 7.40 -10.40 -1.76
C PHE A 9 8.21 -9.45 -0.88
N LEU A 10 9.21 -9.98 -0.18
CA LEU A 10 10.30 -9.19 0.37
C LEU A 10 11.31 -8.83 -0.71
N VAL A 11 11.97 -7.69 -0.57
CA VAL A 11 12.99 -7.22 -1.52
C VAL A 11 14.39 -7.47 -0.97
N ARG A 12 15.30 -7.96 -1.83
CA ARG A 12 16.66 -8.40 -1.43
C ARG A 12 17.72 -7.33 -1.56
N ASP A 13 17.54 -6.38 -2.47
CA ASP A 13 18.52 -5.33 -2.78
C ASP A 13 17.83 -4.09 -3.38
N SER A 14 18.60 -3.01 -3.55
CA SER A 14 18.08 -1.71 -3.99
C SER A 14 18.04 -1.50 -5.51
N SER A 15 18.29 -2.53 -6.34
CA SER A 15 18.31 -2.38 -7.80
C SER A 15 16.97 -1.94 -8.40
N TYR A 16 15.86 -2.11 -7.67
CA TYR A 16 14.55 -1.58 -8.06
C TYR A 16 14.53 -0.06 -8.23
N LYS A 17 15.41 0.69 -7.53
CA LYS A 17 15.46 2.16 -7.63
C LYS A 17 15.92 2.59 -9.02
N ASP A 18 16.90 1.89 -9.59
CA ASP A 18 17.42 2.15 -10.93
C ASP A 18 16.46 1.65 -12.02
N MET A 19 15.65 0.63 -11.70
CA MET A 19 14.64 0.08 -12.61
C MET A 19 13.30 0.85 -12.57
N ALA A 20 13.10 1.73 -11.59
CA ALA A 20 11.83 2.39 -11.38
C ALA A 20 11.54 3.41 -12.48
N ALA A 21 10.37 3.29 -13.10
CA ALA A 21 9.87 4.29 -14.04
C ALA A 21 9.43 5.57 -13.31
N THR A 22 8.92 5.43 -12.09
CA THR A 22 8.52 6.55 -11.23
C THR A 22 8.53 6.13 -9.76
N HIS A 23 8.44 7.12 -8.88
CA HIS A 23 8.26 6.92 -7.45
C HIS A 23 7.28 7.94 -6.87
N ILE A 24 6.60 7.54 -5.80
CA ILE A 24 5.52 8.32 -5.19
C ILE A 24 5.65 8.23 -3.67
N GLU A 25 5.74 9.37 -3.00
CA GLU A 25 5.68 9.42 -1.55
C GLU A 25 4.24 9.24 -1.06
N ILE A 26 4.05 8.37 -0.08
CA ILE A 26 2.76 8.02 0.48
C ILE A 26 2.85 8.12 1.99
N ARG A 27 1.95 8.90 2.58
CA ARG A 27 1.68 8.87 4.02
C ARG A 27 0.23 8.52 4.25
N GLN A 28 -0.04 7.58 5.14
CA GLN A 28 -1.41 7.21 5.48
C GLN A 28 -1.57 6.91 6.97
N GLY A 29 -2.78 7.10 7.46
CA GLY A 29 -3.13 6.83 8.84
C GLY A 29 -4.65 6.70 8.96
N TYR A 30 -5.08 6.18 10.11
CA TYR A 30 -6.49 6.03 10.41
C TYR A 30 -6.93 7.17 11.31
N LEU A 31 -8.08 7.79 11.03
CA LEU A 31 -8.76 8.70 11.96
C LEU A 31 -9.73 7.92 12.86
N SER A 32 -10.21 6.78 12.37
CA SER A 32 -11.01 5.83 13.12
C SER A 32 -10.68 4.40 12.68
N ARG A 33 -10.56 3.50 13.65
CA ARG A 33 -10.46 2.05 13.45
C ARG A 33 -11.63 1.30 14.08
N ALA A 34 -12.73 2.00 14.33
CA ALA A 34 -13.94 1.42 14.91
C ALA A 34 -14.54 0.37 13.95
N ARG A 35 -15.20 -0.65 14.52
CA ARG A 35 -15.82 -1.74 13.76
C ARG A 35 -16.95 -1.23 12.86
N GLU A 36 -17.64 -0.19 13.32
CA GLU A 36 -18.78 0.44 12.66
C GLU A 36 -18.33 1.29 11.47
N ALA A 37 -17.19 1.96 11.58
CA ALA A 37 -16.64 2.83 10.54
C ALA A 37 -15.13 2.98 10.68
N THR A 38 -14.41 2.47 9.69
CA THR A 38 -12.98 2.72 9.54
C THR A 38 -12.79 3.94 8.64
N VAL A 39 -12.06 4.94 9.11
CA VAL A 39 -11.76 6.17 8.37
C VAL A 39 -10.26 6.25 8.19
N ARG A 40 -9.79 6.30 6.94
CA ARG A 40 -8.38 6.40 6.59
C ARG A 40 -8.13 7.68 5.80
N VAL A 41 -7.08 8.41 6.15
CA VAL A 41 -6.53 9.49 5.33
C VAL A 41 -5.24 9.01 4.70
N ARG A 42 -5.04 9.33 3.42
CA ARG A 42 -3.83 8.98 2.67
C ARG A 42 -3.44 10.11 1.73
N THR A 43 -2.17 10.49 1.76
CA THR A 43 -1.50 11.27 0.71
C THR A 43 -0.87 10.32 -0.31
N PHE A 44 -0.85 10.72 -1.57
CA PHE A 44 -0.29 9.97 -2.70
C PHE A 44 0.36 10.97 -3.66
N GLY A 45 1.66 11.22 -3.46
CA GLY A 45 2.35 12.34 -4.06
C GLY A 45 1.69 13.67 -3.66
N SER A 46 1.25 14.45 -4.64
CA SER A 46 0.58 15.75 -4.42
C SER A 46 -0.93 15.66 -4.17
N ARG A 47 -1.52 14.46 -4.26
CA ARG A 47 -2.96 14.24 -4.06
C ARG A 47 -3.21 13.63 -2.69
N ALA A 48 -4.42 13.77 -2.18
CA ALA A 48 -4.81 13.10 -0.95
C ALA A 48 -6.28 12.69 -0.97
N TYR A 49 -6.59 11.69 -0.15
CA TYR A 49 -7.90 11.08 -0.08
C TYR A 49 -8.28 10.78 1.36
N ILE A 50 -9.57 10.94 1.64
CA ILE A 50 -10.21 10.35 2.81
C ILE A 50 -11.10 9.19 2.33
N THR A 51 -10.90 8.02 2.93
CA THR A 51 -11.68 6.82 2.64
C THR A 51 -12.46 6.43 3.90
N VAL A 52 -13.78 6.30 3.79
CA VAL A 52 -14.66 5.78 4.83
C VAL A 52 -15.10 4.38 4.42
N LYS A 53 -14.92 3.40 5.31
CA LYS A 53 -15.26 1.99 5.08
C LYS A 53 -16.23 1.52 6.15
N GLY A 54 -17.37 0.99 5.72
CA GLY A 54 -18.35 0.37 6.61
C GLY A 54 -17.95 -1.04 7.05
N PRO A 55 -18.81 -1.73 7.84
CA PRO A 55 -18.54 -3.07 8.32
C PRO A 55 -18.47 -4.10 7.17
N SER A 56 -17.52 -5.03 7.27
CA SER A 56 -17.42 -6.16 6.34
C SER A 56 -18.53 -7.18 6.60
N HIS A 57 -19.17 -7.63 5.52
CA HIS A 57 -20.11 -8.75 5.48
C HIS A 57 -19.53 -9.81 4.54
N GLY A 58 -18.79 -10.78 5.10
CA GLY A 58 -17.97 -11.70 4.31
C GLY A 58 -16.87 -10.96 3.55
N ALA A 59 -16.83 -11.11 2.23
CA ALA A 59 -15.85 -10.47 1.35
C ALA A 59 -16.30 -9.08 0.83
N VAL A 60 -17.44 -8.55 1.28
CA VAL A 60 -18.03 -7.30 0.78
C VAL A 60 -18.12 -6.26 1.90
N ARG A 61 -17.81 -5.00 1.58
CA ARG A 61 -18.04 -3.85 2.47
C ARG A 61 -18.40 -2.61 1.64
N SER A 62 -19.15 -1.69 2.23
CA SER A 62 -19.34 -0.35 1.65
C SER A 62 -18.08 0.48 1.82
N GLU A 63 -17.73 1.26 0.80
CA GLU A 63 -16.54 2.09 0.76
C GLU A 63 -16.87 3.40 0.02
N TRP A 64 -16.49 4.53 0.62
CA TRP A 64 -16.61 5.86 0.04
C TRP A 64 -15.24 6.52 0.06
N GLU A 65 -14.83 7.10 -1.05
CA GLU A 65 -13.54 7.76 -1.18
C GLU A 65 -13.72 9.14 -1.80
N TYR A 66 -13.10 10.15 -1.19
CA TYR A 66 -13.15 11.53 -1.63
C TYR A 66 -11.73 12.09 -1.68
N GLU A 67 -11.42 12.78 -2.77
CA GLU A 67 -10.21 13.58 -2.86
C GLU A 67 -10.35 14.80 -1.94
N ILE A 68 -9.28 15.10 -1.19
CA ILE A 68 -9.20 16.23 -0.27
C ILE A 68 -7.88 16.99 -0.50
N PRO A 69 -7.76 18.25 -0.06
CA PRO A 69 -6.49 18.97 -0.14
C PRO A 69 -5.37 18.22 0.58
N ALA A 70 -4.19 18.14 -0.03
CA ALA A 70 -3.06 17.43 0.55
C ALA A 70 -2.57 18.07 1.87
N ALA A 71 -2.68 19.40 1.99
CA ALA A 71 -2.37 20.11 3.23
C ALA A 71 -3.26 19.65 4.39
N ASP A 72 -4.59 19.65 4.18
CA ASP A 72 -5.57 19.18 5.15
C ASP A 72 -5.32 17.72 5.54
N ALA A 73 -5.00 16.87 4.57
CA ALA A 73 -4.68 15.46 4.84
C ALA A 73 -3.45 15.31 5.75
N LEU A 74 -2.39 16.09 5.51
CA LEU A 74 -1.19 16.08 6.35
C LEU A 74 -1.47 16.62 7.76
N GLU A 75 -2.27 17.67 7.89
CA GLU A 75 -2.71 18.22 9.17
C GLU A 75 -3.55 17.20 9.95
N MET A 76 -4.51 16.54 9.29
CA MET A 76 -5.31 15.46 9.90
C MET A 76 -4.42 14.30 10.38
N LEU A 77 -3.43 13.89 9.58
CA LEU A 77 -2.49 12.83 9.97
C LEU A 77 -1.64 13.22 11.18
N HIS A 78 -1.30 14.50 11.33
CA HIS A 78 -0.52 15.02 12.46
C HIS A 78 -1.36 15.14 13.74
N GLU A 79 -2.57 15.71 13.63
CA GLU A 79 -3.36 16.11 14.80
C GLU A 79 -4.27 15.00 15.34
N VAL A 80 -4.83 14.17 14.46
CA VAL A 80 -5.97 13.29 14.82
C VAL A 80 -5.84 11.84 14.34
N ALA A 81 -4.69 11.46 13.78
CA ALA A 81 -4.45 10.05 13.46
C ALA A 81 -4.39 9.20 14.75
N VAL A 82 -5.04 8.03 14.71
CA VAL A 82 -4.98 7.03 15.77
C VAL A 82 -3.97 5.94 15.38
N GLY A 83 -3.09 5.58 16.32
CA GLY A 83 -2.02 4.61 16.07
C GLY A 83 -0.82 5.24 15.36
N SER A 84 -0.15 4.47 14.50
CA SER A 84 1.03 4.95 13.78
C SER A 84 0.64 5.47 12.39
N VAL A 85 1.27 6.55 11.96
CA VAL A 85 1.23 6.99 10.57
C VAL A 85 2.23 6.13 9.79
N LEU A 86 1.75 5.50 8.72
CA LEU A 86 2.57 4.73 7.81
C LEU A 86 3.13 5.65 6.73
N GLU A 87 4.45 5.67 6.61
CA GLU A 87 5.18 6.47 5.63
C GLU A 87 6.00 5.55 4.73
N LYS A 88 5.92 5.74 3.42
CA LYS A 88 6.68 4.97 2.43
C LYS A 88 6.91 5.73 1.14
N THR A 89 7.91 5.29 0.39
CA THR A 89 8.08 5.65 -1.02
C THR A 89 7.73 4.43 -1.85
N ARG A 90 6.72 4.55 -2.71
CA ARG A 90 6.33 3.51 -3.66
C ARG A 90 7.03 3.75 -4.98
N TYR A 91 7.91 2.83 -5.38
CA TYR A 91 8.54 2.79 -6.69
C TYR A 91 7.70 1.92 -7.63
N ILE A 92 7.50 2.39 -8.86
CA ILE A 92 6.78 1.64 -9.89
C ILE A 92 7.79 1.12 -10.89
N VAL A 93 7.91 -0.21 -11.00
CA VAL A 93 8.80 -0.89 -11.93
C VAL A 93 7.94 -1.64 -12.96
N ASP A 94 8.10 -1.31 -14.23
CA ASP A 94 7.49 -2.09 -15.31
C ASP A 94 8.47 -3.18 -15.74
N PHE A 95 8.09 -4.45 -15.56
CA PHE A 95 8.95 -5.60 -15.86
C PHE A 95 8.19 -6.69 -16.59
N ARG A 96 8.64 -6.99 -17.82
CA ARG A 96 8.12 -8.08 -18.67
C ARG A 96 6.59 -8.12 -18.77
N GLY A 97 5.96 -6.96 -18.92
CA GLY A 97 4.51 -6.83 -19.11
C GLY A 97 3.70 -6.69 -17.83
N TYR A 98 4.32 -6.76 -16.65
CA TYR A 98 3.67 -6.55 -15.36
C TYR A 98 4.16 -5.27 -14.69
N LYS A 99 3.25 -4.62 -13.97
CA LYS A 99 3.55 -3.48 -13.12
C LYS A 99 3.82 -3.98 -11.71
N TRP A 100 4.98 -3.64 -11.19
CA TRP A 100 5.41 -3.94 -9.84
C TRP A 100 5.37 -2.68 -8.99
N GLU A 101 4.79 -2.78 -7.80
CA GLU A 101 4.78 -1.74 -6.79
C GLU A 101 5.76 -2.12 -5.68
N ILE A 102 6.85 -1.37 -5.54
CA ILE A 102 7.88 -1.60 -4.53
C ILE A 102 7.74 -0.53 -3.45
N ASP A 103 7.33 -0.95 -2.27
CA ASP A 103 7.16 -0.09 -1.11
C ASP A 103 8.41 -0.12 -0.24
N GLU A 104 9.14 0.99 -0.20
CA GLU A 104 10.22 1.25 0.76
C GLU A 104 9.63 2.02 1.95
N PHE A 105 9.57 1.38 3.11
CA PHE A 105 8.93 1.96 4.30
C PHE A 105 9.92 2.80 5.12
N HIS A 106 9.38 3.86 5.72
CA HIS A 106 10.09 4.84 6.53
C HIS A 106 9.59 4.85 7.98
N GLY A 107 10.19 5.71 8.81
CA GLY A 107 9.78 5.89 10.20
C GLY A 107 9.89 4.58 11.00
N SER A 108 8.79 4.17 11.64
CA SER A 108 8.73 2.97 12.48
C SER A 108 9.04 1.66 11.75
N HIS A 109 8.99 1.65 10.41
CA HIS A 109 9.23 0.47 9.58
C HIS A 109 10.48 0.62 8.71
N LEU A 110 11.39 1.51 9.10
CA LEU A 110 12.64 1.73 8.38
C LEU A 110 13.40 0.40 8.17
N GLY A 111 13.76 0.14 6.91
CA GLY A 111 14.47 -1.07 6.49
C GLY A 111 13.56 -2.18 5.98
N LEU A 112 12.24 -2.07 6.13
CA LEU A 112 11.29 -2.94 5.43
C LEU A 112 11.11 -2.47 3.99
N VAL A 113 11.24 -3.40 3.04
CA VAL A 113 10.93 -3.18 1.63
C VAL A 113 10.13 -4.36 1.09
N THR A 114 8.97 -4.09 0.50
CA THR A 114 8.10 -5.13 -0.09
C THR A 114 7.82 -4.84 -1.56
N ALA A 115 7.66 -5.87 -2.36
CA ALA A 115 7.23 -5.77 -3.75
C ALA A 115 5.89 -6.48 -3.94
N GLU A 116 4.95 -5.83 -4.62
CA GLU A 116 3.63 -6.35 -4.99
C GLU A 116 3.49 -6.36 -6.51
N VAL A 117 2.82 -7.38 -7.03
CA VAL A 117 2.44 -7.48 -8.45
C VAL A 117 0.98 -7.92 -8.56
N GLU A 118 0.22 -7.22 -9.39
CA GLU A 118 -1.15 -7.57 -9.73
C GLU A 118 -1.17 -8.54 -10.92
N LEU A 119 -1.98 -9.60 -10.81
CA LEU A 119 -2.06 -10.68 -11.78
C LEU A 119 -3.51 -10.89 -12.25
N PRO A 120 -3.73 -11.33 -13.50
CA PRO A 120 -5.06 -11.69 -13.99
C PRO A 120 -5.68 -12.90 -13.30
N SER A 121 -4.86 -13.83 -12.79
CA SER A 121 -5.30 -15.04 -12.10
C SER A 121 -4.21 -15.60 -11.17
N GLU A 122 -4.60 -16.47 -10.23
CA GLU A 122 -3.66 -17.11 -9.27
C GLU A 122 -2.64 -18.01 -9.97
N ASP A 123 -3.05 -18.66 -11.07
CA ASP A 123 -2.19 -19.56 -11.88
C ASP A 123 -1.35 -18.82 -12.93
N THR A 124 -1.37 -17.48 -12.93
CA THR A 124 -0.57 -16.71 -13.90
C THR A 124 0.92 -16.96 -13.64
N GLU A 125 1.61 -17.54 -14.63
CA GLU A 125 3.06 -17.59 -14.65
C GLU A 125 3.62 -16.22 -15.03
N PHE A 126 4.63 -15.75 -14.29
CA PHE A 126 5.30 -14.49 -14.57
C PHE A 126 6.76 -14.55 -14.11
N ASP A 127 7.59 -13.76 -14.78
CA ASP A 127 8.99 -13.60 -14.42
C ASP A 127 9.16 -12.59 -13.29
N ARG A 128 10.14 -12.86 -12.41
CA ARG A 128 10.46 -11.98 -11.29
C ARG A 128 11.71 -11.14 -11.59
N PRO A 129 11.69 -9.83 -11.32
CA PRO A 129 12.90 -9.02 -11.28
C PRO A 129 13.94 -9.58 -10.29
N GLY A 130 15.22 -9.28 -10.51
CA GLY A 130 16.32 -9.81 -9.68
C GLY A 130 16.24 -9.43 -8.19
N PHE A 131 15.66 -8.26 -7.88
CA PHE A 131 15.50 -7.78 -6.51
C PHE A 131 14.41 -8.52 -5.72
N VAL A 132 13.53 -9.28 -6.39
CA VAL A 132 12.41 -9.97 -5.75
C VAL A 132 12.88 -11.17 -4.95
N GLY A 133 12.47 -11.22 -3.69
CA GLY A 133 12.89 -12.22 -2.72
C GLY A 133 11.85 -13.25 -2.35
N GLU A 134 11.76 -13.50 -1.05
CA GLU A 134 10.81 -14.44 -0.45
C GLU A 134 9.38 -13.97 -0.67
N GLU A 135 8.48 -14.89 -0.98
CA GLU A 135 7.06 -14.60 -1.08
C GLU A 135 6.41 -14.62 0.29
N VAL A 136 5.66 -13.57 0.60
CA VAL A 136 4.95 -13.37 1.87
C VAL A 136 3.45 -13.12 1.64
N THR A 137 2.92 -13.53 0.49
CA THR A 137 1.48 -13.54 0.19
C THR A 137 0.72 -14.29 1.28
N GLY A 138 -0.33 -13.69 1.82
CA GLY A 138 -1.14 -14.31 2.88
C GLY A 138 -0.63 -14.10 4.31
N ASP A 139 0.59 -13.59 4.51
CA ASP A 139 1.14 -13.33 5.84
C ASP A 139 0.64 -11.98 6.40
N PRO A 140 -0.17 -11.99 7.48
CA PRO A 140 -0.75 -10.76 8.02
C PRO A 140 0.27 -9.74 8.48
N ARG A 141 1.51 -10.14 8.80
CA ARG A 141 2.55 -9.22 9.29
C ARG A 141 2.93 -8.17 8.25
N TYR A 142 2.76 -8.47 6.96
CA TYR A 142 3.12 -7.58 5.85
C TYR A 142 1.91 -6.89 5.22
N TYR A 143 0.74 -6.96 5.86
CA TYR A 143 -0.43 -6.20 5.39
C TYR A 143 -0.32 -4.73 5.81
N ASN A 144 -0.60 -3.82 4.87
CA ASN A 144 -0.55 -2.37 5.12
C ASN A 144 -1.39 -1.96 6.35
N SER A 145 -2.52 -2.62 6.60
CA SER A 145 -3.38 -2.34 7.78
C SER A 145 -2.74 -2.73 9.11
N ASN A 146 -1.80 -3.67 9.10
CA ASN A 146 -1.09 -4.15 10.28
C ASN A 146 0.25 -3.44 10.48
N LEU A 147 0.72 -2.71 9.45
CA LEU A 147 1.90 -1.84 9.51
C LEU A 147 1.55 -0.41 9.97
N SER A 148 0.27 -0.08 10.15
CA SER A 148 -0.20 1.22 10.66
C SER A 148 -0.83 1.10 12.05
#